data_AF-A0A8T3MBX7-F1
#
_entry.id   AF-A0A8T3MBX7-F1
#
_cell.length_a   1.000
_cell.length_b   1.000
_cell.length_c   1.000
_cell.angle_alpha   90.00
_cell.angle_beta   90.00
_cell.angle_gamma   90.00
#
_symmetry.space_group_name_H-M   'P 1'
#
loop_
_entity.id
_entity.type
_entity.pdbx_description
1 polymer ?
#
loop_
_entity_poly.entity_id
_entity_poly.type
_entity_poly.pdbx_seq_one_letter_code
_entity_poly.pdbx_strand_id
1 'polypeptide(L)' 'MDGLDLGRLLIVGGIVLAIVGVVLVLSPNIPFLGRLPGDVRIEGENVRVFIPLGTMLLVSLVLTIVLNVVNRR' A
#
# COMPACT_ATOMS: atom_id res chain seq x y z
N MET A 1 2.48 27.60 1.50
CA MET A 1 2.68 26.33 2.21
C MET A 1 3.39 26.70 3.47
N ASP A 2 2.65 26.75 4.55
CA ASP A 2 3.20 27.15 5.84
C ASP A 2 4.12 26.02 6.33
N GLY A 3 5.07 26.30 7.23
CA GLY A 3 6.02 25.27 7.72
C GLY A 3 5.32 24.02 8.28
N LEU A 4 4.08 24.17 8.76
CA LEU A 4 3.19 23.09 9.20
C LEU A 4 2.69 22.20 8.06
N ASP A 5 2.43 22.74 6.87
CA ASP A 5 2.02 21.96 5.69
C ASP A 5 3.15 21.06 5.21
N LEU A 6 4.37 21.62 5.23
CA LEU A 6 5.57 20.90 4.84
C LEU A 6 5.90 19.80 5.85
N GLY A 7 5.73 20.07 7.15
CA GLY A 7 5.86 19.07 8.22
C GLY A 7 4.86 17.91 8.10
N ARG A 8 3.59 18.20 7.79
CA ARG A 8 2.57 17.15 7.54
C ARG A 8 2.90 16.29 6.33
N LEU A 9 3.36 16.90 5.23
CA LEU A 9 3.78 16.17 4.03
C LEU A 9 4.94 15.21 4.33
N LEU A 10 5.92 15.65 5.11
CA LEU A 10 7.05 14.81 5.52
C LEU A 10 6.61 13.62 6.38
N ILE A 11 5.69 13.83 7.33
CA ILE A 11 5.14 12.76 8.16
C ILE A 11 4.39 11.73 7.31
N VAL A 12 3.50 12.19 6.42
CA VAL A 12 2.74 11.29 5.54
C VAL A 12 3.67 10.52 4.60
N GLY A 13 4.63 11.20 3.97
CA GLY A 13 5.63 10.56 3.12
C GLY A 13 6.45 9.51 3.85
N GLY A 14 6.86 9.79 5.09
CA GLY A 14 7.57 8.84 5.96
C GLY A 14 6.74 7.59 6.29
N ILE A 15 5.45 7.76 6.60
CA ILE A 15 4.54 6.63 6.85
C ILE A 15 4.38 5.77 5.59
N VAL A 16 4.21 6.39 4.41
CA VAL A 16 4.10 5.68 3.13
C VAL A 16 5.37 4.88 2.84
N LEU A 17 6.55 5.49 3.00
CA LEU A 17 7.83 4.82 2.81
C LEU A 17 8.02 3.65 3.78
N ALA A 18 7.62 3.81 5.05
CA ALA A 18 7.68 2.74 6.04
C ALA A 18 6.78 1.55 5.66
N ILE A 19 5.55 1.82 5.19
CA ILE A 19 4.62 0.78 4.70
C ILE A 19 5.24 0.02 3.52
N VAL A 20 5.80 0.74 2.54
CA VAL A 20 6.48 0.12 1.39
C VAL A 20 7.66 -0.73 1.85
N GLY A 21 8.48 -0.23 2.77
CA GLY A 21 9.60 -0.97 3.34
C GLY A 21 9.16 -2.26 4.05
N VAL A 22 8.09 -2.21 4.84
CA VAL A 22 7.51 -3.39 5.51
C VAL A 22 7.01 -4.41 4.50
N VAL A 23 6.31 -3.97 3.45
CA VAL A 23 5.86 -4.86 2.36
C VAL A 23 7.05 -5.54 1.69
N LEU A 24 8.11 -4.80 1.37
CA LEU A 24 9.32 -5.35 0.74
C LEU A 24 10.11 -6.30 1.66
N VAL A 25 10.18 -6.03 2.96
CA VAL A 25 10.87 -6.90 3.93
C VAL A 25 10.10 -8.19 4.20
N LEU A 26 8.77 -8.11 4.23
CA LEU A 26 7.93 -9.28 4.41
C LEU A 26 7.87 -10.10 3.12
N SER A 27 7.89 -9.46 1.94
CA SER A 27 7.76 -10.07 0.59
C SER A 27 8.59 -11.33 0.29
N PRO A 28 9.81 -11.52 0.79
CA PRO A 28 10.60 -12.72 0.54
C PRO A 28 10.38 -13.88 1.53
N ASN A 29 9.76 -13.67 2.70
CA ASN A 29 9.84 -14.62 3.83
C ASN A 29 8.53 -15.32 4.22
N ILE A 30 7.42 -15.12 3.50
CA ILE A 30 6.18 -15.88 3.77
C ILE A 30 6.10 -17.03 2.76
N PRO A 31 5.94 -18.30 3.19
CA PRO A 31 5.73 -19.42 2.27
C PRO A 31 4.42 -19.33 1.44
N PHE A 32 3.62 -18.29 1.67
CA PHE A 32 2.38 -17.92 0.96
C PHE A 32 2.51 -16.61 0.15
N LEU A 33 3.70 -16.02 0.05
CA LEU A 33 3.91 -14.64 -0.43
C LEU A 33 3.97 -14.45 -1.94
N GLY A 34 2.92 -14.95 -2.60
CA GLY A 34 2.29 -14.21 -3.68
C GLY A 34 0.96 -13.58 -3.27
N ARG A 35 0.62 -13.62 -1.98
CA ARG A 35 -0.70 -13.28 -1.44
C ARG A 35 -0.49 -12.32 -0.27
N LEU A 36 -0.62 -11.01 -0.49
CA LEU A 36 -1.00 -10.14 0.63
C LEU A 36 -2.27 -10.72 1.25
N PRO A 37 -2.49 -10.65 2.58
CA PRO A 37 -3.78 -11.00 3.16
C PRO A 37 -4.86 -10.14 2.49
N GLY A 38 -5.74 -10.79 1.70
CA GLY A 38 -6.73 -10.14 0.83
C GLY A 38 -6.49 -10.35 -0.67
N ASP A 39 -5.26 -10.60 -1.12
CA ASP A 39 -4.97 -10.92 -2.52
C ASP A 39 -5.32 -12.38 -2.83
N VAL A 40 -6.28 -12.57 -3.73
CA VAL A 40 -6.77 -13.89 -4.14
C VAL A 40 -6.07 -14.32 -5.42
N ARG A 41 -5.33 -15.42 -5.39
CA ARG A 41 -4.82 -16.11 -6.58
C ARG A 41 -5.57 -17.40 -6.78
N ILE A 42 -6.18 -17.53 -7.96
CA ILE A 42 -6.81 -18.76 -8.43
C ILE A 42 -5.92 -19.27 -9.56
N GLU A 43 -5.23 -20.38 -9.31
CA GLU A 43 -4.37 -21.05 -10.29
C GLU A 43 -5.02 -22.39 -10.66
N GLY A 44 -5.46 -22.51 -11.90
CA GLY A 44 -5.92 -23.75 -12.52
C GLY A 44 -4.95 -24.21 -13.62
N GLU A 45 -5.17 -25.40 -14.18
CA GLU A 45 -4.27 -26.04 -15.14
C GLU A 45 -4.00 -25.20 -16.41
N ASN A 46 -4.97 -24.40 -16.86
CA ASN A 46 -4.84 -23.53 -18.04
C ASN A 46 -5.11 -22.03 -17.75
N VAL A 47 -5.52 -21.68 -16.53
CA VAL A 47 -5.99 -20.31 -16.21
C VAL A 47 -5.41 -19.85 -14.89
N ARG A 48 -4.78 -18.67 -14.90
CA ARG A 48 -4.28 -17.99 -13.70
C ARG A 48 -4.99 -16.66 -13.54
N VAL A 49 -5.76 -16.51 -12.46
CA VAL A 49 -6.47 -15.27 -12.11
C VAL A 49 -5.88 -14.71 -10.83
N PHE A 50 -5.46 -13.45 -10.88
CA PHE A 50 -4.95 -12.72 -9.73
C PHE A 50 -5.88 -11.55 -9.41
N ILE A 51 -6.40 -11.51 -8.18
CA ILE A 51 -7.29 -10.47 -7.68
C ILE A 51 -6.59 -9.78 -6.50
N PRO A 52 -5.91 -8.65 -6.75
CA PRO A 52 -5.10 -7.99 -5.74
C PRO A 52 -5.92 -7.08 -4.80
N LEU A 53 -6.90 -7.64 -4.07
CA LEU A 53 -7.80 -6.83 -3.23
C LEU A 53 -7.06 -6.18 -2.05
N GLY A 54 -6.11 -6.88 -1.43
CA GLY A 54 -5.32 -6.33 -0.33
C GLY A 54 -4.45 -5.18 -0.80
N THR A 55 -3.82 -5.34 -1.97
CA THR A 55 -3.01 -4.28 -2.59
C THR A 55 -3.87 -3.07 -2.97
N MET A 56 -5.03 -3.30 -3.60
CA MET A 56 -5.97 -2.22 -3.99
C MET A 56 -6.48 -1.44 -2.78
N LEU A 57 -6.79 -2.12 -1.67
CA LEU A 57 -7.21 -1.47 -0.42
C LEU A 57 -6.08 -0.63 0.18
N LEU A 58 -4.85 -1.14 0.21
CA LEU A 58 -3.70 -0.42 0.72
C LEU A 58 -3.43 0.85 -0.10
N VAL A 59 -3.43 0.73 -1.42
CA VAL A 59 -3.26 1.84 -2.35
C VAL A 59 -4.35 2.89 -2.16
N SER A 60 -5.62 2.45 -2.05
CA SER A 60 -6.75 3.34 -1.80
C SER A 60 -6.59 4.11 -0.48
N LEU A 61 -6.25 3.42 0.61
CA LEU A 61 -6.07 4.05 1.91
C LEU A 61 -4.96 5.11 1.89
N VAL A 62 -3.81 4.78 1.31
CA VAL A 62 -2.69 5.72 1.14
C VAL A 62 -3.13 6.93 0.32
N LEU A 63 -3.79 6.71 -0.82
CA LEU A 63 -4.24 7.77 -1.70
C LEU A 63 -5.26 8.68 -1.00
N THR A 64 -6.18 8.12 -0.24
CA THR A 64 -7.15 8.89 0.56
C THR A 64 -6.46 9.76 1.60
N ILE A 65 -5.47 9.24 2.33
CA ILE A 65 -4.72 10.02 3.32
C ILE A 65 -3.96 11.16 2.65
N VAL A 66 -3.25 10.87 1.55
CA VAL A 66 -2.48 11.88 0.80
C VAL A 66 -3.41 12.97 0.27
N LEU A 67 -4.50 12.60 -0.41
CA LEU A 67 -5.45 13.56 -0.96
C LEU A 67 -6.11 14.40 0.14
N ASN A 68 -6.47 13.81 1.28
CA ASN A 68 -7.07 14.56 2.40
C ASN A 68 -6.08 15.59 2.97
N VAL A 69 -4.81 15.21 3.13
CA VAL A 69 -3.77 16.12 3.63
C VAL A 69 -3.45 17.23 2.62
N VAL A 70 -3.39 16.91 1.33
CA VAL A 70 -3.13 17.91 0.28
C VAL A 70 -4.33 18.83 0.03
N ASN A 71 -5.55 18.32 0.15
CA ASN A 71 -6.79 19.05 -0.12
C ASN A 71 -7.27 19.89 1.08
N ARG A 72 -6.75 19.65 2.29
CA ARG A 72 -6.99 20.48 3.48
C ARG A 72 -6.15 21.78 3.49
N ARG A 73 -5.97 22.40 2.33
CA ARG A 73 -5.47 23.78 2.23
C ARG A 73 -6.59 24.78 2.52
#